data_AF-A0A8S3G4B9-F1
#
_entry.id   AF-A0A8S3G4B9-F1
#
_cell.length_a   1.000
_cell.length_b   1.000
_cell.length_c   1.000
_cell.angle_alpha   90.00
_cell.angle_beta   90.00
_cell.angle_gamma   90.00
#
_symmetry.space_group_name_H-M   'P 1'
#
loop_
_entity.id
_entity.type
_entity.pdbx_description
1 polymer ?
#
loop_
_entity_poly.entity_id
_entity_poly.type
_entity_poly.pdbx_seq_one_letter_code
_entity_poly.pdbx_strand_id
1 'polypeptide(L)'
;MSGDTKRFIIYKKLLPELIDQVNIKEFLFGKIQLLSNPYYKSRALYQLAEFYDEKSFELLNQSFTLRNDVQDPILKFQILEKIFNIVHCKDIEQKLFIRQIVEELILTFDTIEGLNDRFIASVRLSFYGSGEFRKNYLTIAVETLSRMSENDDKIKFIIKLKSL
;
A
#
# COMPACT_ATOMS: atom_id res chain seq x y z
N MET A 1 12.06 15.26 -16.69
CA MET A 1 10.79 15.02 -17.42
C MET A 1 10.63 13.52 -17.67
N SER A 2 10.06 12.73 -16.73
CA SER A 2 10.00 11.26 -16.93
C SER A 2 8.88 10.49 -16.22
N GLY A 3 8.00 11.17 -15.46
CA GLY A 3 6.84 10.51 -14.81
C GLY A 3 5.55 10.60 -15.64
N ASP A 4 5.26 11.77 -16.19
CA ASP A 4 3.96 12.05 -16.81
C ASP A 4 3.79 11.40 -18.18
N THR A 5 4.87 11.22 -18.94
CA THR A 5 4.83 10.61 -20.28
C THR A 5 4.32 9.16 -20.21
N LYS A 6 4.68 8.39 -19.18
CA LYS A 6 4.23 7.00 -19.02
C LYS A 6 2.75 6.91 -18.60
N ARG A 7 2.29 7.80 -17.72
CA ARG A 7 0.86 7.87 -17.33
C ARG A 7 -0.02 8.26 -18.51
N PHE A 8 0.42 9.25 -19.29
CA PHE A 8 -0.28 9.71 -20.50
C PHE A 8 -0.42 8.61 -21.56
N ILE A 9 0.59 7.74 -21.71
CA ILE A 9 0.57 6.60 -22.65
C ILE A 9 -0.46 5.55 -22.25
N ILE A 10 -0.59 5.21 -20.95
CA ILE A 10 -1.56 4.22 -20.49
C ILE A 10 -2.99 4.73 -20.71
N TYR A 11 -3.26 5.98 -20.33
CA TYR A 11 -4.56 6.60 -20.60
C TYR A 11 -4.87 6.62 -22.09
N LYS A 12 -3.94 7.06 -22.94
CA LYS A 12 -4.17 7.12 -24.40
C LYS A 12 -4.39 5.75 -25.04
N LYS A 13 -3.83 4.68 -24.46
CA LYS A 13 -4.00 3.30 -24.96
C LYS A 13 -5.32 2.67 -24.52
N LEU A 14 -5.77 2.94 -23.29
CA LEU A 14 -7.00 2.36 -22.74
C LEU A 14 -8.25 3.19 -23.04
N LEU A 15 -8.14 4.51 -23.23
CA LEU A 15 -9.28 5.39 -23.50
C LEU A 15 -10.13 4.89 -24.68
N PRO A 16 -9.56 4.48 -25.84
CA PRO A 16 -10.34 3.97 -26.96
C PRO A 16 -11.13 2.71 -26.58
N GLU A 17 -10.52 1.80 -25.83
CA GLU A 17 -11.20 0.57 -25.41
C GLU A 17 -12.30 0.83 -24.36
N LEU A 18 -12.18 1.90 -23.58
CA LEU A 18 -13.14 2.30 -22.54
C LEU A 18 -14.37 3.01 -23.09
N ILE A 19 -14.25 3.72 -24.21
CA ILE A 19 -15.34 4.50 -24.84
C ILE A 19 -16.51 3.59 -25.23
N ASP A 20 -16.22 2.36 -25.67
CA ASP A 20 -17.22 1.40 -26.14
C ASP A 20 -17.81 0.52 -25.02
N GLN A 21 -17.40 0.72 -23.76
CA GLN A 21 -17.83 -0.14 -22.65
C GLN A 21 -19.07 0.40 -21.94
N VAL A 22 -20.15 -0.37 -21.96
CA VAL A 22 -21.36 -0.10 -21.19
C VAL A 22 -21.10 -0.22 -19.68
N ASN A 23 -20.20 -1.13 -19.28
CA ASN A 23 -19.78 -1.32 -17.89
C ASN A 23 -18.25 -1.24 -17.76
N ILE A 24 -17.73 -0.02 -17.67
CA ILE A 24 -16.29 0.28 -17.47
C ILE A 24 -15.71 -0.52 -16.29
N LYS A 25 -16.50 -0.68 -15.24
CA LYS A 25 -16.16 -1.31 -13.98
C LYS A 25 -15.85 -2.81 -14.17
N GLU A 26 -16.74 -3.54 -14.85
CA GLU A 26 -16.50 -4.95 -15.21
C GLU A 26 -15.37 -5.13 -16.23
N PHE A 27 -15.28 -4.24 -17.21
CA PHE A 27 -14.19 -4.26 -18.18
C PHE A 27 -12.82 -4.13 -17.50
N LEU A 28 -12.66 -3.15 -16.62
CA LEU A 28 -11.43 -2.95 -15.85
C LEU A 28 -11.12 -4.15 -14.96
N PHE A 29 -12.13 -4.73 -14.31
CA PHE A 29 -11.94 -5.97 -13.55
C PHE A 29 -11.40 -7.10 -14.44
N GLY A 30 -11.96 -7.30 -15.63
CA GLY A 30 -11.43 -8.27 -16.61
C GLY A 30 -9.97 -8.01 -16.98
N LYS A 31 -9.59 -6.76 -17.25
CA LYS A 31 -8.18 -6.39 -17.53
C LYS A 31 -7.25 -6.67 -16.35
N ILE A 32 -7.71 -6.41 -15.12
CA ILE A 32 -6.94 -6.68 -13.90
C ILE A 32 -6.71 -8.19 -13.74
N GLN A 33 -7.69 -9.02 -14.08
CA GLN A 33 -7.55 -10.47 -13.95
C GLN A 33 -6.44 -11.04 -14.85
N LEU A 34 -6.16 -10.39 -15.99
CA LEU A 34 -5.11 -10.77 -16.95
C LEU A 34 -3.69 -10.35 -16.53
N LEU A 35 -3.53 -9.56 -15.46
CA LEU A 35 -2.21 -9.15 -14.98
C LEU A 35 -1.47 -10.35 -14.38
N SER A 36 -0.27 -10.63 -14.88
CA SER A 36 0.57 -11.73 -14.40
C SER A 36 1.41 -11.38 -13.18
N ASN A 37 1.76 -10.10 -13.00
CA ASN A 37 2.56 -9.66 -11.87
C ASN A 37 1.68 -9.50 -10.61
N PRO A 38 1.96 -10.22 -9.51
CA PRO A 38 1.10 -10.24 -8.33
C PRO A 38 1.02 -8.88 -7.63
N TYR A 39 2.11 -8.10 -7.63
CA TYR A 39 2.11 -6.75 -7.06
C TYR A 39 1.17 -5.83 -7.82
N TYR A 40 1.29 -5.77 -9.16
CA TYR A 40 0.44 -4.90 -9.97
C TYR A 40 -1.02 -5.34 -9.94
N LYS A 41 -1.29 -6.64 -9.91
CA LYS A 41 -2.64 -7.17 -9.81
C LYS A 41 -3.26 -6.87 -8.44
N SER A 42 -2.54 -7.13 -7.34
CA SER A 42 -2.99 -6.82 -5.98
C SER A 42 -3.25 -5.32 -5.83
N ARG A 43 -2.36 -4.49 -6.38
CA ARG A 43 -2.49 -3.04 -6.42
C ARG A 43 -3.76 -2.59 -7.14
N ALA A 44 -3.98 -3.10 -8.34
CA ALA A 44 -5.15 -2.71 -9.12
C ALA A 44 -6.46 -3.16 -8.46
N LEU A 45 -6.47 -4.32 -7.78
CA LEU A 45 -7.63 -4.82 -7.04
C LEU A 45 -8.02 -3.90 -5.87
N TYR A 46 -7.09 -3.48 -5.01
CA TYR A 46 -7.45 -2.58 -3.91
C TYR A 46 -7.85 -1.19 -4.44
N GLN A 47 -7.22 -0.71 -5.50
CA GLN A 47 -7.61 0.58 -6.12
C GLN A 47 -9.01 0.48 -6.71
N LEU A 48 -9.36 -0.64 -7.34
CA LEU A 48 -10.71 -0.86 -7.83
C LEU A 48 -11.72 -0.90 -6.67
N ALA A 49 -11.35 -1.51 -5.53
CA ALA A 49 -12.21 -1.58 -4.34
C ALA A 49 -12.59 -0.20 -3.79
N GLU A 50 -11.76 0.84 -3.95
CA GLU A 50 -12.11 2.21 -3.56
C GLU A 50 -13.40 2.70 -4.25
N PHE A 51 -13.65 2.25 -5.49
CA PHE A 51 -14.76 2.68 -6.34
C PHE A 51 -15.99 1.74 -6.30
N TYR A 52 -15.94 0.67 -5.51
CA TYR A 52 -17.07 -0.24 -5.28
C TYR A 52 -17.49 -0.19 -3.82
N ASP A 53 -18.79 -0.31 -3.56
CA ASP A 53 -19.30 -0.45 -2.19
C ASP A 53 -19.62 -1.91 -1.90
N GLU A 54 -20.51 -2.53 -2.69
CA GLU A 54 -20.94 -3.92 -2.49
C GLU A 54 -19.80 -4.95 -2.66
N LYS A 55 -18.92 -4.77 -3.65
CA LYS A 55 -17.79 -5.68 -3.94
C LYS A 55 -16.47 -5.27 -3.29
N SER A 56 -16.46 -4.18 -2.51
CA SER A 56 -15.23 -3.63 -1.93
C SER A 56 -14.46 -4.68 -1.14
N PHE A 57 -15.14 -5.35 -0.21
CA PHE A 57 -14.51 -6.33 0.66
C PHE A 57 -13.95 -7.54 -0.11
N GLU A 58 -14.70 -8.05 -1.09
CA GLU A 58 -14.23 -9.17 -1.92
C GLU A 58 -12.94 -8.82 -2.66
N LEU A 59 -12.89 -7.63 -3.28
CA LEU A 59 -11.71 -7.14 -3.99
C LEU A 59 -10.52 -6.92 -3.05
N LEU A 60 -10.77 -6.38 -1.84
CA LEU A 60 -9.75 -6.21 -0.81
C LEU A 60 -9.22 -7.56 -0.30
N ASN A 61 -10.08 -8.56 -0.13
CA ASN A 61 -9.67 -9.90 0.28
C ASN A 61 -8.87 -10.63 -0.81
N GLN A 62 -9.23 -10.45 -2.08
CA GLN A 62 -8.43 -10.95 -3.22
C GLN A 62 -7.06 -10.24 -3.27
N SER A 63 -7.03 -8.92 -3.12
CA SER A 63 -5.80 -8.12 -3.06
C SER A 63 -4.90 -8.56 -1.90
N PHE A 64 -5.51 -8.80 -0.72
CA PHE A 64 -4.86 -9.34 0.46
C PHE A 64 -4.24 -10.69 0.12
N THR A 65 -5.01 -11.69 -0.30
CA THR A 65 -4.49 -13.04 -0.62
C THR A 65 -3.32 -13.00 -1.60
N LEU A 66 -3.45 -12.24 -2.69
CA LEU A 66 -2.44 -12.17 -3.75
C LEU A 66 -1.12 -11.52 -3.31
N ARG A 67 -1.14 -10.71 -2.24
CA ARG A 67 0.07 -10.10 -1.67
C ARG A 67 1.12 -11.15 -1.25
N ASN A 68 0.69 -12.38 -0.96
CA ASN A 68 1.58 -13.45 -0.52
C ASN A 68 2.54 -13.90 -1.63
N ASP A 69 2.19 -13.64 -2.89
CA ASP A 69 3.04 -13.94 -4.04
C ASP A 69 4.04 -12.79 -4.34
N VAL A 70 3.93 -11.66 -3.63
CA VAL A 70 4.84 -10.52 -3.76
C VAL A 70 6.09 -10.77 -2.93
N GLN A 71 7.23 -10.87 -3.62
CA GLN A 71 8.52 -11.18 -2.99
C GLN A 71 9.14 -9.99 -2.24
N ASP A 72 8.93 -8.77 -2.73
CA ASP A 72 9.51 -7.56 -2.12
C ASP A 72 8.71 -7.17 -0.86
N PRO A 73 9.34 -7.20 0.34
CA PRO A 73 8.67 -6.86 1.60
C PRO A 73 8.09 -5.44 1.63
N ILE A 74 8.73 -4.48 0.98
CA ILE A 74 8.25 -3.09 0.92
C ILE A 74 6.98 -3.01 0.09
N LEU A 75 6.96 -3.70 -1.04
CA LEU A 75 5.77 -3.74 -1.88
C LEU A 75 4.61 -4.46 -1.17
N LYS A 76 4.90 -5.54 -0.43
CA LYS A 76 3.92 -6.23 0.40
C LYS A 76 3.38 -5.33 1.51
N PHE A 77 4.26 -4.61 2.21
CA PHE A 77 3.90 -3.66 3.27
C PHE A 77 3.00 -2.54 2.73
N GLN A 78 3.34 -1.98 1.57
CA GLN A 78 2.53 -0.94 0.91
C GLN A 78 1.13 -1.42 0.52
N ILE A 79 1.01 -2.66 0.04
CA ILE A 79 -0.30 -3.27 -0.25
C ILE A 79 -1.13 -3.36 1.03
N LEU A 80 -0.56 -3.91 2.10
CA LEU A 80 -1.24 -4.06 3.39
C LEU A 80 -1.72 -2.72 3.96
N GLU A 81 -0.87 -1.69 3.93
CA GLU A 81 -1.23 -0.33 4.35
C GLU A 81 -2.42 0.22 3.55
N LYS A 82 -2.43 0.02 2.22
CA LYS A 82 -3.51 0.50 1.38
C LYS A 82 -4.82 -0.23 1.65
N ILE A 83 -4.78 -1.55 1.82
CA ILE A 83 -5.95 -2.33 2.19
C ILE A 83 -6.49 -1.85 3.55
N PHE A 84 -5.63 -1.69 4.56
CA PHE A 84 -6.02 -1.19 5.88
C PHE A 84 -6.75 0.15 5.81
N ASN A 85 -6.16 1.11 5.09
CA ASN A 85 -6.72 2.45 4.96
C ASN A 85 -8.11 2.42 4.30
N ILE A 86 -8.30 1.61 3.26
CA ILE A 86 -9.59 1.52 2.57
C ILE A 86 -10.66 0.88 3.47
N VAL A 87 -10.31 -0.21 4.18
CA VAL A 87 -11.22 -0.87 5.13
C VAL A 87 -11.68 0.12 6.21
N HIS A 88 -10.76 0.90 6.77
CA HIS A 88 -11.08 1.93 7.76
C HIS A 88 -11.90 3.10 7.19
N CYS A 89 -11.53 3.63 6.01
CA CYS A 89 -12.24 4.77 5.41
C CYS A 89 -13.67 4.42 4.98
N LYS A 90 -13.92 3.19 4.56
CA LYS A 90 -15.26 2.72 4.17
C LYS A 90 -16.08 2.18 5.34
N ASP A 91 -15.56 2.25 6.57
CA ASP A 91 -16.19 1.72 7.79
C ASP A 91 -16.68 0.27 7.63
N ILE A 92 -15.86 -0.55 6.96
CA ILE A 92 -16.18 -1.95 6.74
C ILE A 92 -15.99 -2.68 8.08
N GLU A 93 -17.10 -3.08 8.72
CA GLU A 93 -17.09 -3.78 10.02
C GLU A 93 -16.50 -5.20 9.94
N GLN A 94 -15.19 -5.29 9.74
CA GLN A 94 -14.45 -6.55 9.58
C GLN A 94 -13.27 -6.59 10.55
N LYS A 95 -13.59 -6.55 11.85
CA LYS A 95 -12.60 -6.48 12.95
C LYS A 95 -11.52 -7.57 12.86
N LEU A 96 -11.90 -8.80 12.49
CA LEU A 96 -10.95 -9.90 12.29
C LEU A 96 -9.99 -9.65 11.13
N PHE A 97 -10.50 -9.14 10.01
CA PHE A 97 -9.69 -8.83 8.84
C PHE A 97 -8.73 -7.67 9.11
N ILE A 98 -9.19 -6.61 9.79
CA ILE A 98 -8.35 -5.50 10.24
C ILE A 98 -7.21 -6.00 11.12
N ARG A 99 -7.53 -6.87 12.09
CA ARG A 99 -6.53 -7.48 12.96
C ARG A 99 -5.49 -8.29 12.16
N GLN A 100 -5.94 -9.11 11.21
CA GLN A 100 -5.04 -9.87 10.33
C GLN A 100 -4.11 -8.96 9.53
N ILE A 101 -4.61 -7.84 9.00
CA ILE A 101 -3.79 -6.88 8.27
C ILE A 101 -2.70 -6.28 9.17
N VAL A 102 -3.04 -5.90 10.41
CA VAL A 102 -2.07 -5.34 11.36
C VAL A 102 -1.01 -6.38 11.75
N GLU A 103 -1.41 -7.61 12.04
CA GLU A 103 -0.48 -8.72 12.33
C GLU A 103 0.48 -8.95 11.15
N GLU A 104 -0.03 -8.91 9.93
CA GLU A 104 0.78 -9.07 8.71
C GLU A 104 1.68 -7.88 8.42
N LEU A 105 1.27 -6.64 8.76
CA LEU A 105 2.13 -5.46 8.67
C LEU A 105 3.34 -5.59 9.60
N ILE A 106 3.14 -6.12 10.80
CA ILE A 106 4.19 -6.39 11.78
C ILE A 106 5.15 -7.46 11.25
N LEU A 107 4.63 -8.60 10.80
CA LEU A 107 5.45 -9.69 10.26
C LEU A 107 6.23 -9.26 9.02
N THR A 108 5.61 -8.46 8.14
CA THR A 108 6.28 -7.95 6.94
C THR A 108 7.35 -6.92 7.30
N PHE A 109 7.16 -6.12 8.36
CA PHE A 109 8.16 -5.18 8.81
C PHE A 109 9.47 -5.87 9.24
N ASP A 110 9.38 -7.04 9.88
CA ASP A 110 10.54 -7.78 10.36
C ASP A 110 11.41 -8.35 9.24
N THR A 111 10.87 -8.46 8.02
CA THR A 111 11.61 -8.95 6.84
C THR A 111 12.21 -7.84 5.99
N ILE A 112 12.02 -6.56 6.35
CA ILE A 112 12.62 -5.43 5.65
C ILE A 112 14.09 -5.27 6.07
N GLU A 113 15.02 -5.39 5.11
CA GLU A 113 16.45 -5.27 5.39
C GLU A 113 16.97 -3.81 5.33
N GLY A 114 16.41 -2.99 4.44
CA GLY A 114 16.90 -1.62 4.21
C GLY A 114 16.60 -0.67 5.37
N LEU A 115 17.63 -0.07 5.98
CA LEU A 115 17.47 0.87 7.12
C LEU A 115 16.46 1.99 6.84
N ASN A 116 16.54 2.60 5.65
CA ASN A 116 15.65 3.69 5.27
C ASN A 116 14.19 3.23 5.19
N ASP A 117 13.96 2.05 4.62
CA ASP A 117 12.60 1.55 4.45
C ASP A 117 12.05 0.98 5.77
N ARG A 118 12.90 0.41 6.64
CA ARG A 118 12.55 0.07 8.03
C ARG A 118 12.14 1.30 8.81
N PHE A 119 12.89 2.40 8.72
CA PHE A 119 12.54 3.65 9.37
C PHE A 119 11.13 4.11 8.96
N ILE A 120 10.88 4.18 7.64
CA ILE A 120 9.57 4.59 7.10
C ILE A 120 8.46 3.64 7.58
N ALA A 121 8.67 2.32 7.50
CA ALA A 121 7.70 1.33 7.92
C ALA A 121 7.41 1.40 9.43
N SER A 122 8.43 1.63 10.26
CA SER A 122 8.29 1.77 11.72
C SER A 122 7.48 3.02 12.09
N VAL A 123 7.76 4.15 11.44
CA VAL A 123 6.93 5.37 11.61
C VAL A 123 5.48 5.08 11.21
N ARG A 124 5.25 4.39 10.09
CA ARG A 124 3.90 4.05 9.62
C ARG A 124 3.17 3.12 10.58
N LEU A 125 3.84 2.07 11.08
CA LEU A 125 3.27 1.14 12.06
C LEU A 125 2.76 1.87 13.31
N SER A 126 3.45 2.93 13.75
CA SER A 126 3.04 3.70 14.93
C SER A 126 1.63 4.34 14.83
N PHE A 127 1.08 4.48 13.62
CA PHE A 127 -0.28 5.00 13.39
C PHE A 127 -1.39 3.94 13.56
N TYR A 128 -1.07 2.65 13.45
CA TYR A 128 -2.08 1.57 13.48
C TYR A 128 -2.40 1.04 14.87
N GLY A 129 -1.77 1.61 15.91
CA GLY A 129 -2.05 1.27 17.30
C GLY A 129 -2.00 2.46 18.25
N SER A 130 -2.16 2.17 19.53
CA SER A 130 -2.17 3.15 20.62
C SER A 130 -1.26 2.72 21.77
N GLY A 131 -0.99 3.64 22.70
CA GLY A 131 -0.24 3.36 23.93
C GLY A 131 1.15 2.76 23.68
N GLU A 132 1.41 1.62 24.31
CA GLU A 132 2.71 0.93 24.26
C GLU A 132 3.09 0.50 22.85
N PHE A 133 2.14 0.07 22.02
CA PHE A 133 2.40 -0.32 20.63
C PHE A 133 2.98 0.84 19.83
N ARG A 134 2.33 2.00 19.90
CA ARG A 134 2.81 3.23 19.25
C ARG A 134 4.19 3.61 19.77
N LYS A 135 4.38 3.56 21.10
CA LYS A 135 5.68 3.85 21.72
C LYS A 135 6.77 2.92 21.18
N ASN A 136 6.51 1.62 21.09
CA ASN A 136 7.48 0.63 20.60
C ASN A 136 7.98 0.97 19.19
N TYR A 137 7.07 1.18 18.23
CA TYR A 137 7.46 1.46 16.85
C TYR A 137 8.00 2.88 16.63
N LEU A 138 7.65 3.85 17.49
CA LEU A 138 8.36 5.13 17.51
C LEU A 138 9.79 4.98 18.03
N THR A 139 10.01 4.18 19.08
CA THR A 139 11.37 3.87 19.59
C THR A 139 12.22 3.22 18.50
N ILE A 140 11.70 2.19 17.83
CA ILE A 140 12.41 1.52 16.73
C ILE A 140 12.73 2.50 15.59
N ALA A 141 11.80 3.40 15.26
CA ALA A 141 12.05 4.43 14.26
C ALA A 141 13.20 5.37 14.67
N VAL A 142 13.21 5.84 15.93
CA VAL A 142 14.27 6.72 16.46
C VAL A 142 15.63 6.00 16.49
N GLU A 143 15.66 4.73 16.91
CA GLU A 143 16.87 3.91 16.91
C GLU A 143 17.40 3.62 15.50
N THR A 144 16.50 3.46 14.53
CA THR A 144 16.89 3.28 13.13
C THR A 144 17.47 4.58 12.59
N LEU A 145 16.82 5.71 12.88
CA LEU A 145 17.26 7.04 12.45
C LEU A 145 18.64 7.41 12.99
N SER A 146 18.95 7.05 14.24
CA SER A 146 20.26 7.35 14.85
C SER A 146 21.43 6.57 14.23
N ARG A 147 21.14 5.51 13.49
CA ARG A 147 22.14 4.69 12.77
C ARG A 147 22.29 5.11 11.30
N MET A 148 21.44 6.01 10.82
CA MET A 148 21.48 6.51 9.44
C MET A 148 22.44 7.70 9.33
N SER A 149 23.07 7.85 8.16
CA SER A 149 23.95 8.99 7.88
C SER A 149 23.14 10.27 7.65
N GLU A 150 23.53 11.38 8.29
CA GLU A 150 22.88 12.70 8.10
C GLU A 150 22.92 13.19 6.63
N ASN A 151 23.82 12.65 5.82
CA ASN A 151 23.95 12.97 4.41
C ASN A 151 23.03 12.15 3.49
N ASP A 152 22.20 11.24 4.03
CA ASP A 152 21.23 10.49 3.23
C ASP A 152 20.15 11.44 2.67
N ASP A 153 20.04 11.51 1.35
CA ASP A 153 19.12 12.41 0.64
C ASP A 153 17.65 12.19 1.03
N LYS A 154 17.30 11.00 1.52
CA LYS A 154 15.95 10.70 2.02
C LYS A 154 15.69 11.31 3.41
N ILE A 155 16.70 11.45 4.27
CA ILE A 155 16.58 12.17 5.57
C ILE A 155 16.35 13.66 5.34
N LYS A 156 17.06 14.27 4.39
CA LYS A 156 16.88 15.68 4.03
C LYS A 156 15.45 15.98 3.57
N PHE A 157 14.81 15.04 2.87
CA PHE A 157 13.40 15.15 2.47
C PHE A 157 12.43 15.08 3.66
N ILE A 158 12.68 14.18 4.62
CA ILE A 158 11.83 14.01 5.82
C ILE A 158 11.97 15.19 6.78
N ILE A 159 13.17 15.75 6.95
CA ILE A 159 13.39 16.97 7.74
C ILE A 159 12.67 18.18 7.13
N LYS A 160 12.65 18.29 5.78
CA LYS A 160 11.92 19.36 5.07
C LYS A 160 10.39 19.30 5.25
N LEU A 161 9.83 18.13 5.53
CA LEU A 161 8.39 18.00 5.80
C LEU A 161 7.98 18.49 7.20
N LYS A 162 8.94 18.82 8.07
CA LYS A 162 8.69 19.30 9.45
C LYS A 162 8.56 20.83 9.56
N SER A 163 8.70 21.58 8.47
CA SER A 163 8.60 23.04 8.45
C SER A 163 7.28 23.56 7.85
N LEU A 164 6.18 22.82 8.00
CA LEU A 164 4.82 23.28 7.72
C LEU A 164 3.96 23.18 8.98
#